data_AF-A0A2J4JL27-F1
#
_entry.id   AF-A0A2J4JL27-F1
#
_cell.length_a   1.000
_cell.length_b   1.000
_cell.length_c   1.000
_cell.angle_alpha   90.00
_cell.angle_beta   90.00
_cell.angle_gamma   90.00
#
_symmetry.space_group_name_H-M   'P 1'
#
loop_
_entity.id
_entity.type
_entity.pdbx_description
1 polymer ?
#
loop_
_entity_poly.entity_id
_entity_poly.type
_entity_poly.pdbx_seq_one_letter_code
_entity_poly.pdbx_strand_id
1 'polypeptide(L)'
;MTGAYTRRYFDKFLAGGEMHGGVAMIDVNQFKSVNDSFGHLVGDEALQTVAAAMQSCLRQTDILIRYGGDEFLLLMPQNAACLRLPGIDGKAKMSKSLGNCIYLSEEPEDIEKKVKSMFTDPNHLRVQDPGKVEGNPVFIYLDAFCRPEHFAEFWPEYQNLDEVKAHYQRGGLGDMKVKKFLNSVMQAELEPIRTRRKEWEQRLPEVVEILKEGSAYAEKTAAATLDEVRKAMRIDYFENDNLLK
;
A
#
# COMPACT_ATOMS: atom_id res chain seq x y z
N MET A 1 25.52 13.20 10.86
CA MET A 1 26.38 12.01 10.66
C MET A 1 25.74 11.06 9.66
N THR A 2 24.56 10.48 9.91
CA THR A 2 23.91 9.48 9.04
C THR A 2 23.01 10.04 7.93
N GLY A 3 22.79 11.36 7.86
CA GLY A 3 21.85 11.98 6.90
C GLY A 3 20.36 11.76 7.23
N ALA A 4 20.02 10.90 8.18
CA ALA A 4 18.65 10.73 8.70
C ALA A 4 18.25 11.88 9.62
N TYR A 5 16.94 12.16 9.72
CA TYR A 5 16.40 13.08 10.70
C TYR A 5 16.63 12.56 12.13
N THR A 6 16.58 13.44 13.13
CA THR A 6 16.81 13.06 14.52
C THR A 6 15.50 12.84 15.27
N ARG A 7 15.53 12.14 16.40
CA ARG A 7 14.39 12.07 17.32
C ARG A 7 13.77 13.45 17.64
N ARG A 8 14.60 14.50 17.76
CA ARG A 8 14.10 15.88 17.97
C ARG A 8 13.23 16.39 16.81
N TYR A 9 13.53 15.98 15.59
CA TYR A 9 12.69 16.28 14.44
C TYR A 9 11.35 15.53 14.53
N PHE A 10 11.38 14.25 14.93
CA PHE A 10 10.17 13.45 15.14
C PHE A 10 9.22 14.07 16.17
N ASP A 11 9.74 14.49 17.32
CA ASP A 11 8.90 15.11 18.37
C ASP A 11 8.23 16.41 17.86
N LYS A 12 8.97 17.22 17.10
CA LYS A 12 8.42 18.43 16.46
C LYS A 12 7.39 18.10 15.38
N PHE A 13 7.64 17.05 14.62
CA PHE A 13 6.76 16.60 13.55
C PHE A 13 5.42 16.13 14.14
N LEU A 14 5.42 15.36 15.23
CA LEU A 14 4.21 14.95 15.96
C LEU A 14 3.47 16.11 16.61
N ALA A 15 4.19 17.13 17.10
CA ALA A 15 3.56 18.34 17.63
C ALA A 15 2.79 19.14 16.56
N GLY A 16 3.00 18.85 15.27
CA GLY A 16 2.30 19.46 14.14
C GLY A 16 0.89 18.93 13.87
N GLY A 17 0.45 17.86 14.57
CA GLY A 17 -0.89 17.29 14.43
C GLY A 17 -0.90 15.78 14.17
N GLU A 18 -2.09 15.22 13.92
CA GLU A 18 -2.23 13.80 13.59
C GLU A 18 -1.71 13.48 12.19
N MET A 19 -0.89 12.43 12.09
CA MET A 19 -0.39 11.89 10.83
C MET A 19 -1.07 10.55 10.55
N HIS A 20 -1.68 10.43 9.39
CA HIS A 20 -2.17 9.15 8.87
C HIS A 20 -1.13 8.56 7.92
N GLY A 21 -0.57 7.40 8.23
CA GLY A 21 0.51 6.81 7.44
C GLY A 21 0.98 5.47 8.00
N GLY A 22 1.98 4.88 7.32
CA GLY A 22 2.69 3.70 7.82
C GLY A 22 3.87 4.10 8.70
N VAL A 23 4.19 3.26 9.69
CA VAL A 23 5.39 3.41 10.53
C VAL A 23 6.10 2.08 10.61
N ALA A 24 7.43 2.09 10.49
CA ALA A 24 8.29 0.93 10.76
C ALA A 24 9.41 1.33 11.72
N MET A 25 9.61 0.55 12.78
CA MET A 25 10.78 0.63 13.65
C MET A 25 11.78 -0.43 13.20
N ILE A 26 13.03 -0.02 13.01
CA ILE A 26 14.11 -0.85 12.48
C ILE A 26 15.28 -0.75 13.45
N ASP A 27 15.68 -1.87 14.03
CA ASP A 27 16.83 -1.96 14.94
C ASP A 27 18.02 -2.59 14.20
N VAL A 28 19.20 -1.98 14.31
CA VAL A 28 20.44 -2.56 13.76
C VAL A 28 21.02 -3.54 14.78
N ASN A 29 20.73 -4.82 14.57
CA ASN A 29 21.18 -5.90 15.44
C ASN A 29 22.69 -5.87 15.71
N GLN A 30 23.08 -6.11 16.97
CA GLN A 30 24.47 -6.29 17.43
C GLN A 30 25.38 -5.07 17.23
N PHE A 31 24.83 -3.86 17.06
CA PHE A 31 25.64 -2.66 16.86
C PHE A 31 26.60 -2.36 18.03
N LYS A 32 26.18 -2.64 19.26
CA LYS A 32 27.06 -2.50 20.44
C LYS A 32 28.34 -3.33 20.33
N SER A 33 28.26 -4.56 19.83
CA SER A 33 29.42 -5.44 19.64
C SER A 33 30.41 -4.87 18.63
N VAL A 34 29.93 -4.16 17.60
CA VAL A 34 30.81 -3.43 16.64
C VAL A 34 31.55 -2.31 17.34
N ASN A 35 30.87 -1.50 18.16
CA ASN A 35 31.52 -0.43 18.92
C ASN A 35 32.56 -0.98 19.91
N ASP A 36 32.20 -2.03 20.65
CA ASP A 36 33.05 -2.62 21.67
C ASP A 36 34.31 -3.26 21.05
N SER A 37 34.20 -3.80 19.84
CA SER A 37 35.30 -4.51 19.15
C SER A 37 36.18 -3.59 18.29
N PHE A 38 35.59 -2.57 17.67
CA PHE A 38 36.26 -1.77 16.63
C PHE A 38 36.27 -0.27 16.88
N GLY A 39 35.66 0.17 17.98
CA GLY A 39 35.59 1.56 18.40
C GLY A 39 34.49 2.36 17.70
N HIS A 40 34.13 3.48 18.33
CA HIS A 40 32.99 4.30 17.92
C HIS A 40 33.11 4.90 16.51
N LEU A 41 34.33 5.17 16.02
CA LEU A 41 34.53 5.70 14.67
C LEU A 41 34.06 4.70 13.59
N VAL A 42 34.32 3.40 13.80
CA VAL A 42 33.87 2.34 12.88
C VAL A 42 32.36 2.12 13.04
N GLY A 43 31.84 2.21 14.27
CA GLY A 43 30.40 2.18 14.50
C GLY A 43 29.67 3.32 13.78
N ASP A 44 30.24 4.53 13.78
CA ASP A 44 29.67 5.68 13.09
C ASP A 44 29.62 5.46 11.56
N GLU A 45 30.68 4.90 10.98
CA GLU A 45 30.73 4.54 9.55
C GLU A 45 29.69 3.45 9.23
N ALA A 46 29.56 2.42 10.07
CA ALA A 46 28.56 1.37 9.89
C ALA A 46 27.14 1.94 9.87
N LEU A 47 26.81 2.86 10.80
CA LEU A 47 25.49 3.51 10.83
C LEU A 47 25.25 4.45 9.65
N GLN A 48 26.29 5.10 9.13
CA GLN A 48 26.20 5.91 7.91
C GLN A 48 25.86 5.05 6.70
N THR A 49 26.54 3.91 6.55
CA THR A 49 26.29 2.95 5.47
C THR A 49 24.88 2.38 5.54
N VAL A 50 24.44 1.96 6.73
CA VAL A 50 23.08 1.46 6.94
C VAL A 50 22.04 2.53 6.60
N ALA A 51 22.22 3.76 7.07
CA ALA A 51 21.29 4.85 6.78
C ALA A 51 21.24 5.19 5.28
N ALA A 52 22.39 5.20 4.59
CA ALA A 52 22.46 5.43 3.16
C ALA A 52 21.75 4.33 2.36
N ALA A 53 21.94 3.07 2.73
CA ALA A 53 21.24 1.92 2.14
C ALA A 53 19.73 1.97 2.36
N MET A 54 19.29 2.40 3.55
CA MET A 54 17.86 2.64 3.81
C MET A 54 17.35 3.76 2.90
N GLN A 55 18.00 4.92 2.90
CA GLN A 55 17.58 6.11 2.13
C GLN A 55 17.49 5.86 0.62
N SER A 56 18.36 5.03 0.05
CA SER A 56 18.30 4.69 -1.39
C SER A 56 17.04 3.88 -1.77
N CYS A 57 16.38 3.25 -0.79
CA CYS A 57 15.15 2.50 -0.97
C CYS A 57 13.88 3.33 -0.67
N LEU A 58 14.03 4.55 -0.15
CA LEU A 58 12.91 5.40 0.29
C LEU A 58 12.39 6.28 -0.83
N ARG A 59 11.08 6.54 -0.80
CA ARG A 59 10.46 7.57 -1.65
C ARG A 59 10.84 8.95 -1.13
N GLN A 60 10.70 9.97 -1.99
CA GLN A 60 10.91 11.35 -1.61
C GLN A 60 10.01 11.83 -0.45
N THR A 61 8.85 11.20 -0.29
CA THR A 61 7.88 11.50 0.78
C THR A 61 8.18 10.77 2.08
N ASP A 62 8.97 9.69 2.06
CA ASP A 62 9.23 8.89 3.24
C ASP A 62 10.28 9.59 4.12
N ILE A 63 10.14 9.45 5.43
CA ILE A 63 10.98 10.15 6.40
C ILE A 63 11.72 9.11 7.24
N LEU A 64 13.04 9.03 7.06
CA LEU A 64 13.92 8.24 7.92
C LEU A 64 14.41 9.07 9.10
N ILE A 65 14.18 8.58 10.31
CA ILE A 65 14.62 9.18 11.56
C ILE A 65 15.54 8.20 12.28
N ARG A 66 16.72 8.65 12.72
CA ARG A 66 17.50 7.93 13.73
C ARG A 66 16.89 8.23 15.10
N TYR A 67 16.18 7.25 15.63
CA TYR A 67 15.40 7.37 16.87
C TYR A 67 16.27 7.16 18.11
N GLY A 68 17.17 6.19 18.04
CA GLY A 68 18.09 5.80 19.11
C GLY A 68 19.55 5.74 18.64
N GLY A 69 20.36 4.97 19.35
CA GLY A 69 21.76 4.73 18.98
C GLY A 69 21.86 4.01 17.63
N ASP A 70 21.23 2.87 17.56
CA ASP A 70 21.13 1.90 16.45
C ASP A 70 19.70 1.75 15.91
N GLU A 71 18.73 2.40 16.54
CA GLU A 71 17.32 2.34 16.15
C GLU A 71 16.97 3.43 15.11
N PHE A 72 16.31 3.02 14.04
CA PHE A 72 15.76 3.87 12.99
C PHE A 72 14.23 3.75 12.94
N LEU A 73 13.57 4.87 12.81
CA LEU A 73 12.14 5.00 12.61
C LEU A 73 11.89 5.47 11.18
N LEU A 74 11.15 4.68 10.41
CA LEU A 74 10.67 5.06 9.09
C LEU A 74 9.22 5.48 9.19
N LEU A 75 8.93 6.72 8.79
CA LEU A 75 7.57 7.21 8.60
C LEU A 75 7.25 7.24 7.11
N MET A 76 6.10 6.70 6.75
CA MET A 76 5.58 6.70 5.38
C MET A 76 4.28 7.52 5.38
N PRO A 77 4.37 8.86 5.18
CA PRO A 77 3.21 9.73 5.12
C PRO A 77 2.22 9.29 4.06
N GLN A 78 0.94 9.54 4.36
CA GLN A 78 -0.22 9.21 3.54
C GLN A 78 0.08 9.24 2.04
N ASN A 79 0.05 8.06 1.43
CA ASN A 79 -0.05 7.94 0.00
C ASN A 79 -1.53 8.19 -0.33
N ALA A 80 -1.86 9.23 -1.10
CA ALA A 80 -3.22 9.44 -1.59
C ALA A 80 -3.76 8.18 -2.30
N ALA A 81 -2.86 7.36 -2.84
CA ALA A 81 -3.14 6.07 -3.48
C ALA A 81 -3.46 4.89 -2.53
N CYS A 82 -3.48 5.09 -1.20
CA CYS A 82 -3.68 3.99 -0.23
C CYS A 82 -4.86 4.24 0.74
N LEU A 83 -5.96 4.82 0.25
CA LEU A 83 -7.22 4.71 0.96
C LEU A 83 -7.61 3.22 1.04
N ARG A 84 -7.86 2.74 2.26
CA ARG A 84 -8.33 1.37 2.47
C ARG A 84 -9.74 1.26 1.89
N LEU A 85 -9.93 0.39 0.91
CA LEU A 85 -11.27 0.10 0.40
C LEU A 85 -12.12 -0.52 1.52
N PRO A 86 -13.33 0.01 1.78
CA PRO A 86 -14.26 -0.62 2.69
C PRO A 86 -14.75 -1.95 2.11
N GLY A 87 -15.23 -2.83 2.99
CA GLY A 87 -15.95 -4.00 2.53
C GLY A 87 -17.30 -3.63 1.93
N ILE A 88 -17.96 -4.60 1.29
CA ILE A 88 -19.31 -4.39 0.73
C ILE A 88 -20.36 -4.08 1.81
N ASP A 89 -20.06 -4.33 3.08
CA ASP A 89 -20.91 -4.06 4.25
C ASP A 89 -20.74 -2.65 4.83
N GLY A 90 -19.88 -1.81 4.23
CA GLY A 90 -19.62 -0.45 4.67
C GLY A 90 -18.79 -0.30 5.94
N LYS A 91 -18.19 -1.39 6.41
CA LYS A 91 -17.21 -1.33 7.51
C LYS A 91 -15.85 -0.89 7.01
N ALA A 92 -15.05 -0.33 7.93
CA ALA A 92 -13.75 0.28 7.68
C ALA A 92 -12.66 -0.65 7.08
N LYS A 93 -12.94 -1.94 6.87
CA LYS A 93 -11.98 -2.89 6.32
C LYS A 93 -12.66 -3.98 5.50
N MET A 94 -12.19 -4.13 4.26
CA MET A 94 -12.36 -5.36 3.50
C MET A 94 -11.45 -6.48 4.05
N SER A 95 -12.00 -7.66 4.32
CA SER A 95 -11.23 -8.83 4.77
C SER A 95 -11.87 -10.16 4.43
N LYS A 96 -11.05 -11.16 4.04
CA LYS A 96 -11.51 -12.51 3.68
C LYS A 96 -12.32 -13.15 4.81
N SER A 97 -11.88 -12.99 6.06
CA SER A 97 -12.54 -13.57 7.23
C SER A 97 -13.90 -12.94 7.55
N LEU A 98 -14.16 -11.72 7.05
CA LEU A 98 -15.43 -11.03 7.22
C LEU A 98 -16.42 -11.33 6.07
N GLY A 99 -15.98 -12.04 5.02
CA GLY A 99 -16.80 -12.36 3.86
C GLY A 99 -17.25 -11.13 3.05
N ASN A 100 -16.64 -9.96 3.27
CA ASN A 100 -17.05 -8.69 2.69
C ASN A 100 -16.17 -8.22 1.51
N CYS A 101 -15.38 -9.14 0.93
CA CYS A 101 -14.48 -8.86 -0.19
C CYS A 101 -15.16 -9.00 -1.55
N ILE A 102 -14.67 -8.23 -2.53
CA ILE A 102 -14.76 -8.57 -3.95
C ILE A 102 -13.37 -9.06 -4.37
N TYR A 103 -13.26 -10.28 -4.88
CA TYR A 103 -11.95 -10.83 -5.29
C TYR A 103 -11.61 -10.40 -6.72
N LEU A 104 -10.33 -10.17 -7.01
CA LEU A 104 -9.85 -9.86 -8.37
C LEU A 104 -10.19 -10.95 -9.39
N SER A 105 -10.45 -12.14 -8.87
CA SER A 105 -10.59 -13.36 -9.60
C SER A 105 -12.02 -13.90 -9.59
N GLU A 106 -12.95 -13.07 -9.15
CA GLU A 106 -14.36 -13.40 -8.96
C GLU A 106 -15.11 -13.34 -10.30
N GLU A 107 -16.02 -14.29 -10.52
CA GLU A 107 -16.79 -14.35 -11.76
C GLU A 107 -17.78 -13.17 -11.86
N PRO A 108 -18.15 -12.75 -13.09
CA PRO A 108 -18.97 -11.56 -13.32
C PRO A 108 -20.29 -11.56 -12.52
N GLU A 109 -20.96 -12.70 -12.43
CA GLU A 109 -22.26 -12.83 -11.75
C GLU A 109 -22.14 -12.63 -10.24
N ASP A 110 -21.02 -13.04 -9.63
CA ASP A 110 -20.81 -12.92 -8.19
C ASP A 110 -20.41 -11.50 -7.80
N ILE A 111 -19.67 -10.79 -8.66
CA ILE A 111 -19.42 -9.36 -8.51
C ILE A 111 -20.74 -8.60 -8.56
N GLU A 112 -21.62 -8.91 -9.53
CA GLU A 112 -22.90 -8.24 -9.67
C GLU A 112 -23.77 -8.42 -8.41
N LYS A 113 -23.84 -9.65 -7.87
CA LYS A 113 -24.57 -9.92 -6.62
C LYS A 113 -24.01 -9.10 -5.45
N LYS A 114 -22.69 -9.02 -5.31
CA LYS A 114 -22.02 -8.27 -4.24
C LYS A 114 -22.19 -6.76 -4.35
N VAL A 115 -22.10 -6.21 -5.57
CA VAL A 115 -22.35 -4.79 -5.81
C VAL A 115 -23.81 -4.45 -5.54
N LYS A 116 -24.75 -5.30 -5.93
CA LYS A 116 -26.18 -5.13 -5.60
C LYS A 116 -26.43 -5.13 -4.09
N SER A 117 -25.77 -6.01 -3.34
CA SER A 117 -25.91 -6.09 -1.88
C SER A 117 -25.09 -5.06 -1.10
N MET A 118 -24.26 -4.27 -1.77
CA MET A 118 -23.39 -3.30 -1.13
C MET A 118 -24.19 -2.29 -0.29
N PHE A 119 -23.72 -2.02 0.93
CA PHE A 119 -24.30 -1.01 1.80
C PHE A 119 -24.22 0.38 1.16
N THR A 120 -25.24 1.20 1.35
CA THR A 120 -25.33 2.59 0.88
C THR A 120 -25.63 3.52 2.07
N ASP A 121 -26.60 4.42 1.97
CA ASP A 121 -27.05 5.27 3.09
C ASP A 121 -28.32 4.68 3.72
N PRO A 122 -28.33 4.35 5.03
CA PRO A 122 -29.52 3.81 5.69
C PRO A 122 -30.70 4.78 5.73
N ASN A 123 -30.45 6.09 5.52
CA ASN A 123 -31.48 7.12 5.50
C ASN A 123 -32.05 7.38 4.09
N HIS A 124 -31.42 6.84 3.04
CA HIS A 124 -31.87 6.98 1.66
C HIS A 124 -32.90 5.88 1.32
N LEU A 125 -34.13 6.05 1.80
CA LEU A 125 -35.17 5.02 1.70
C LEU A 125 -35.94 5.05 0.38
N ARG A 126 -36.10 6.24 -0.22
CA ARG A 126 -36.81 6.44 -1.48
C ARG A 126 -35.93 7.22 -2.45
N VAL A 127 -36.17 7.03 -3.75
CA VAL A 127 -35.38 7.66 -4.82
C VAL A 127 -35.35 9.19 -4.72
N GLN A 128 -36.44 9.80 -4.27
CA GLN A 128 -36.54 11.26 -4.10
C GLN A 128 -35.82 11.81 -2.86
N ASP A 129 -35.46 10.95 -1.90
CA ASP A 129 -34.86 11.40 -0.66
C ASP A 129 -33.40 11.80 -0.93
N PRO A 130 -32.86 12.84 -0.26
CA PRO A 130 -31.43 13.15 -0.28
C PRO A 130 -30.59 11.99 0.26
N GLY A 131 -29.51 11.62 -0.44
CA GLY A 131 -28.58 10.58 0.00
C GLY A 131 -27.22 11.11 0.45
N LYS A 132 -26.58 10.42 1.41
CA LYS A 132 -25.22 10.72 1.87
C LYS A 132 -24.16 9.99 1.03
N VAL A 133 -23.20 10.75 0.49
CA VAL A 133 -22.04 10.24 -0.26
C VAL A 133 -20.88 9.88 0.68
N GLU A 134 -20.63 10.69 1.70
CA GLU A 134 -19.54 10.46 2.65
C GLU A 134 -19.77 9.17 3.45
N GLY A 135 -18.79 8.27 3.41
CA GLY A 135 -18.88 6.96 4.06
C GLY A 135 -19.69 5.92 3.28
N ASN A 136 -20.27 6.26 2.13
CA ASN A 136 -21.00 5.34 1.27
C ASN A 136 -20.02 4.50 0.43
N PRO A 137 -19.93 3.17 0.65
CA PRO A 137 -18.99 2.30 -0.06
C PRO A 137 -19.11 2.35 -1.58
N VAL A 138 -20.32 2.52 -2.11
CA VAL A 138 -20.53 2.57 -3.56
C VAL A 138 -19.79 3.76 -4.16
N PHE A 139 -19.90 4.94 -3.54
CA PHE A 139 -19.19 6.13 -4.00
C PHE A 139 -17.69 6.06 -3.74
N ILE A 140 -17.25 5.44 -2.64
CA ILE A 140 -15.82 5.21 -2.37
C ILE A 140 -15.20 4.33 -3.46
N TYR A 141 -15.92 3.31 -3.93
CA TYR A 141 -15.43 2.47 -5.04
C TYR A 141 -15.46 3.21 -6.37
N LEU A 142 -16.51 3.99 -6.63
CA LEU A 142 -16.56 4.83 -7.83
C LEU A 142 -15.40 5.84 -7.83
N ASP A 143 -15.06 6.46 -6.70
CA ASP A 143 -13.90 7.34 -6.60
C ASP A 143 -12.58 6.62 -6.90
N ALA A 144 -12.47 5.35 -6.54
CA ALA A 144 -11.26 4.56 -6.73
C ALA A 144 -11.10 4.02 -8.16
N PHE A 145 -12.19 3.62 -8.82
CA PHE A 145 -12.15 2.86 -10.07
C PHE A 145 -12.79 3.56 -11.25
N CYS A 146 -13.66 4.55 -11.04
CA CYS A 146 -14.32 5.25 -12.13
C CYS A 146 -13.33 6.18 -12.85
N ARG A 147 -13.37 6.15 -14.18
CA ARG A 147 -12.62 7.04 -15.06
C ARG A 147 -13.59 7.82 -15.95
N PRO A 148 -13.21 9.00 -16.49
CA PRO A 148 -14.09 9.80 -17.34
C PRO A 148 -14.71 9.02 -18.51
N GLU A 149 -13.94 8.12 -19.13
CA GLU A 149 -14.37 7.27 -20.23
C GLU A 149 -15.56 6.35 -19.89
N HIS A 150 -15.69 5.93 -18.63
CA HIS A 150 -16.79 5.07 -18.19
C HIS A 150 -18.16 5.75 -18.29
N PHE A 151 -18.21 7.09 -18.19
CA PHE A 151 -19.47 7.83 -18.33
C PHE A 151 -19.99 7.77 -19.76
N ALA A 152 -19.12 7.98 -20.75
CA ALA A 152 -19.50 7.90 -22.16
C ALA A 152 -20.03 6.50 -22.53
N GLU A 153 -19.46 5.44 -21.93
CA GLU A 153 -19.82 4.06 -22.25
C GLU A 153 -21.03 3.55 -21.46
N PHE A 154 -21.06 3.76 -20.13
CA PHE A 154 -22.02 3.11 -19.25
C PHE A 154 -23.10 4.04 -18.67
N TRP A 155 -22.88 5.37 -18.68
CA TRP A 155 -23.85 6.32 -18.13
C TRP A 155 -23.79 7.71 -18.76
N PRO A 156 -24.12 7.86 -20.06
CA PRO A 156 -23.88 9.08 -20.84
C PRO A 156 -24.74 10.28 -20.41
N GLU A 157 -25.70 10.08 -19.51
CA GLU A 157 -26.51 11.14 -18.91
C GLU A 157 -25.68 12.06 -17.98
N TYR A 158 -24.52 11.60 -17.51
CA TYR A 158 -23.60 12.36 -16.66
C TYR A 158 -22.24 12.51 -17.34
N GLN A 159 -21.57 13.62 -17.09
CA GLN A 159 -20.22 13.87 -17.62
C GLN A 159 -19.12 13.36 -16.68
N ASN A 160 -19.39 13.31 -15.38
CA ASN A 160 -18.43 12.94 -14.36
C ASN A 160 -19.11 12.51 -13.05
N LEU A 161 -18.31 12.00 -12.13
CA LEU A 161 -18.78 11.48 -10.84
C LEU A 161 -19.31 12.59 -9.91
N ASP A 162 -18.81 13.82 -10.03
CA ASP A 162 -19.27 14.93 -9.20
C ASP A 162 -20.72 15.30 -9.49
N GLU A 163 -21.14 15.24 -10.76
CA GLU A 163 -22.56 15.43 -11.14
C GLU A 163 -23.45 14.34 -10.55
N VAL A 164 -23.00 13.08 -10.55
CA VAL A 164 -23.73 11.95 -9.95
C VAL A 164 -23.85 12.15 -8.45
N LYS A 165 -22.76 12.51 -7.77
CA LYS A 165 -22.74 12.80 -6.33
C LYS A 165 -23.70 13.94 -5.98
N ALA A 166 -23.65 15.04 -6.75
CA ALA A 166 -24.54 16.18 -6.54
C ALA A 166 -26.02 15.80 -6.73
N HIS A 167 -26.35 14.98 -7.73
CA HIS A 167 -27.71 14.48 -7.92
C HIS A 167 -28.15 13.56 -6.78
N TYR A 168 -27.28 12.64 -6.34
CA TYR A 168 -27.58 11.77 -5.20
C TYR A 168 -27.84 12.57 -3.91
N GLN A 169 -27.03 13.59 -3.64
CA GLN A 169 -27.20 14.47 -2.48
C GLN A 169 -28.44 15.36 -2.55
N ARG A 170 -28.85 15.77 -3.75
CA ARG A 170 -30.11 16.52 -3.94
C ARG A 170 -31.34 15.63 -3.77
N GLY A 171 -31.19 14.32 -4.00
CA GLY A 171 -32.30 13.38 -4.17
C GLY A 171 -32.80 13.33 -5.61
N GLY A 172 -33.46 12.24 -5.96
CA GLY A 172 -33.92 11.91 -7.33
C GLY A 172 -33.11 10.79 -8.00
N LEU A 173 -32.07 10.28 -7.36
CA LEU A 173 -31.19 9.24 -7.89
C LEU A 173 -31.16 7.99 -6.99
N GLY A 174 -31.75 6.90 -7.47
CA GLY A 174 -31.84 5.65 -6.71
C GLY A 174 -30.53 4.86 -6.64
N ASP A 175 -30.30 4.20 -5.50
CA ASP A 175 -29.11 3.37 -5.23
C ASP A 175 -28.85 2.33 -6.32
N MET A 176 -29.91 1.71 -6.85
CA MET A 176 -29.78 0.67 -7.88
C MET A 176 -29.17 1.20 -9.18
N LYS A 177 -29.40 2.47 -9.54
CA LYS A 177 -28.77 3.06 -10.73
C LYS A 177 -27.27 3.24 -10.50
N VAL A 178 -26.89 3.79 -9.35
CA VAL A 178 -25.48 4.00 -8.96
C VAL A 178 -24.75 2.66 -8.86
N LYS A 179 -25.37 1.64 -8.23
CA LYS A 179 -24.83 0.28 -8.14
C LYS A 179 -24.69 -0.40 -9.51
N LYS A 180 -25.65 -0.20 -10.41
CA LYS A 180 -25.54 -0.74 -11.77
C LYS A 180 -24.35 -0.13 -12.50
N PHE A 181 -24.13 1.17 -12.36
CA PHE A 181 -22.96 1.84 -12.92
C PHE A 181 -21.65 1.33 -12.29
N LEU A 182 -21.60 1.23 -10.96
CA LEU A 182 -20.44 0.64 -10.27
C LEU A 182 -20.15 -0.78 -10.76
N ASN A 183 -21.18 -1.62 -10.95
CA ASN A 183 -20.97 -2.95 -11.49
C ASN A 183 -20.30 -2.90 -12.87
N SER A 184 -20.78 -2.06 -13.80
CA SER A 184 -20.14 -1.90 -15.12
C SER A 184 -18.68 -1.48 -15.00
N VAL A 185 -18.37 -0.49 -14.14
CA VAL A 185 -16.99 -0.04 -13.87
C VAL A 185 -16.13 -1.20 -13.33
N MET A 186 -16.62 -1.96 -12.36
CA MET A 186 -15.90 -3.10 -11.79
C MET A 186 -15.68 -4.22 -12.82
N GLN A 187 -16.65 -4.47 -13.71
CA GLN A 187 -16.46 -5.46 -14.77
C GLN A 187 -15.37 -5.01 -15.75
N ALA A 188 -15.39 -3.75 -16.19
CA ALA A 188 -14.38 -3.21 -17.10
C ALA A 188 -12.96 -3.28 -16.49
N GLU A 189 -12.83 -2.98 -15.19
CA GLU A 189 -11.54 -3.02 -14.49
C GLU A 189 -11.04 -4.47 -14.25
N LEU A 190 -11.94 -5.40 -13.88
CA LEU A 190 -11.56 -6.77 -13.51
C LEU A 190 -11.44 -7.73 -14.70
N GLU A 191 -12.11 -7.48 -15.82
CA GLU A 191 -12.11 -8.39 -16.97
C GLU A 191 -10.69 -8.64 -17.53
N PRO A 192 -9.83 -7.63 -17.78
CA PRO A 192 -8.47 -7.87 -18.24
C PRO A 192 -7.64 -8.69 -17.24
N ILE A 193 -7.86 -8.49 -15.93
CA ILE A 193 -7.17 -9.22 -14.87
C ILE A 193 -7.60 -10.69 -14.87
N ARG A 194 -8.90 -10.97 -14.99
CA ARG A 194 -9.43 -12.33 -15.08
C ARG A 194 -8.95 -13.06 -16.32
N THR A 195 -8.96 -12.39 -17.47
CA THR A 195 -8.46 -12.96 -18.73
C THR A 195 -6.99 -13.33 -18.60
N ARG A 196 -6.16 -12.40 -18.12
CA ARG A 196 -4.73 -12.67 -17.88
C ARG A 196 -4.53 -13.80 -16.86
N ARG A 197 -5.33 -13.86 -15.80
CA ARG A 197 -5.27 -14.97 -14.83
C ARG A 197 -5.54 -16.32 -15.51
N LYS A 198 -6.60 -16.42 -16.32
CA LYS A 198 -6.96 -17.65 -17.05
C LYS A 198 -5.84 -18.08 -18.02
N GLU A 199 -5.18 -17.12 -18.68
CA GLU A 199 -4.00 -17.40 -19.52
C GLU A 199 -2.83 -17.99 -18.71
N TRP A 200 -2.50 -17.40 -17.55
CA TRP A 200 -1.41 -17.89 -16.69
C TRP A 200 -1.73 -19.21 -15.97
N GLU A 201 -3.00 -19.47 -15.68
CA GLU A 201 -3.44 -20.76 -15.12
C GLU A 201 -3.15 -21.94 -16.06
N GLN A 202 -3.06 -21.70 -17.37
CA GLN A 202 -2.65 -22.72 -18.34
C GLN A 202 -1.12 -22.88 -18.44
N ARG A 203 -0.36 -21.96 -17.84
CA ARG A 203 1.11 -21.84 -17.95
C ARG A 203 1.79 -21.86 -16.58
N LEU A 204 1.24 -22.61 -15.62
CA LEU A 204 1.76 -22.69 -14.24
C LEU A 204 3.26 -23.02 -14.14
N PRO A 205 3.86 -23.91 -14.96
CA PRO A 205 5.30 -24.13 -14.92
C PRO A 205 6.12 -22.85 -15.16
N GLU A 206 5.68 -21.98 -16.07
CA GLU A 206 6.36 -20.73 -16.37
C GLU A 206 6.22 -19.72 -15.21
N VAL A 207 5.07 -19.71 -14.52
CA VAL A 207 4.89 -18.89 -13.30
C VAL A 207 5.91 -19.30 -12.22
N VAL A 208 6.16 -20.60 -12.07
CA VAL A 208 7.18 -21.11 -11.13
C VAL A 208 8.58 -20.66 -11.54
N GLU A 209 8.91 -20.69 -12.83
CA GLU A 209 10.21 -20.18 -13.30
C GLU A 209 10.38 -18.68 -13.04
N ILE A 210 9.34 -17.87 -13.29
CA ILE A 210 9.33 -16.44 -12.95
C ILE A 210 9.64 -16.22 -11.45
N LEU A 211 9.04 -17.04 -10.56
CA LEU A 211 9.31 -16.95 -9.13
C LEU A 211 10.74 -17.36 -8.77
N LYS A 212 11.29 -18.39 -9.41
CA LYS A 212 12.69 -18.82 -9.19
C LYS A 212 13.67 -17.75 -9.65
N GLU A 213 13.50 -17.22 -10.85
CA GLU A 213 14.35 -16.17 -11.40
C GLU A 213 14.30 -14.90 -10.54
N GLY A 214 13.10 -14.47 -10.15
CA GLY A 214 12.91 -13.33 -9.25
C GLY A 214 13.55 -13.55 -7.87
N SER A 215 13.46 -14.77 -7.33
CA SER A 215 14.10 -15.13 -6.06
C SER A 215 15.63 -15.08 -6.16
N ALA A 216 16.21 -15.64 -7.23
CA ALA A 216 17.65 -15.61 -7.45
C ALA A 216 18.19 -14.18 -7.62
N TYR A 217 17.44 -13.32 -8.31
CA TYR A 217 17.77 -11.90 -8.45
C TYR A 217 17.74 -11.16 -7.10
N ALA A 218 16.68 -11.38 -6.31
CA ALA A 218 16.54 -10.78 -4.99
C ALA A 218 17.62 -11.27 -4.02
N GLU A 219 17.94 -12.57 -4.04
CA GLU A 219 19.00 -13.19 -3.25
C GLU A 219 20.37 -12.58 -3.57
N LYS A 220 20.71 -12.44 -4.85
CA LYS A 220 21.97 -11.81 -5.27
C LYS A 220 22.09 -10.38 -4.76
N THR A 221 21.01 -9.62 -4.82
CA THR A 221 20.97 -8.23 -4.34
C THR A 221 21.12 -8.17 -2.82
N ALA A 222 20.37 -9.01 -2.09
CA ALA A 222 20.45 -9.11 -0.64
C ALA A 222 21.82 -9.59 -0.15
N ALA A 223 22.44 -10.54 -0.86
CA ALA A 223 23.78 -11.02 -0.56
C ALA A 223 24.83 -9.90 -0.69
N ALA A 224 24.78 -9.11 -1.77
CA ALA A 224 25.68 -7.98 -1.95
C ALA A 224 25.53 -6.94 -0.82
N THR A 225 24.29 -6.60 -0.45
CA THR A 225 24.03 -5.71 0.70
C THR A 225 24.56 -6.30 2.00
N LEU A 226 24.36 -7.60 2.25
CA LEU A 226 24.87 -8.27 3.44
C LEU A 226 26.40 -8.28 3.49
N ASP A 227 27.07 -8.45 2.34
CA ASP A 227 28.54 -8.43 2.28
C ASP A 227 29.10 -7.03 2.57
N GLU A 228 28.49 -5.97 2.06
CA GLU A 228 28.85 -4.59 2.41
C GLU A 228 28.65 -4.31 3.91
N VAL A 229 27.51 -4.76 4.47
CA VAL A 229 27.22 -4.64 5.90
C VAL A 229 28.25 -5.42 6.73
N ARG A 230 28.58 -6.65 6.33
CA ARG A 230 29.59 -7.47 7.03
C ARG A 230 30.97 -6.81 7.01
N LYS A 231 31.38 -6.24 5.88
CA LYS A 231 32.65 -5.50 5.74
C LYS A 231 32.70 -4.25 6.63
N ALA A 232 31.65 -3.44 6.60
CA ALA A 232 31.55 -2.25 7.45
C ALA A 232 31.58 -2.62 8.95
N MET A 233 30.95 -3.73 9.33
CA MET A 233 30.92 -4.25 10.69
C MET A 233 32.16 -5.08 11.06
N ARG A 234 33.10 -5.29 10.12
CA ARG A 234 34.30 -6.15 10.27
C ARG A 234 34.00 -7.58 10.76
N ILE A 235 32.84 -8.10 10.35
CA ILE A 235 32.44 -9.50 10.53
C ILE A 235 32.56 -10.28 9.21
N ASP A 236 33.38 -9.76 8.29
CA ASP A 236 33.90 -10.41 7.09
C ASP A 236 35.03 -11.39 7.48
N TYR A 237 34.74 -12.27 8.44
CA TYR A 237 35.70 -13.14 9.14
C TYR A 237 36.71 -13.84 8.23
N PHE A 238 36.28 -14.28 7.05
CA PHE A 238 37.08 -15.07 6.12
C PHE A 238 37.75 -14.23 5.03
N GLU A 239 37.53 -12.92 5.01
CA GLU A 239 38.27 -11.98 4.18
C GLU A 239 39.31 -11.23 5.05
N ASN A 240 40.50 -10.97 4.49
CA ASN A 240 41.55 -10.14 5.10
C ASN A 240 42.15 -10.58 6.46
N ASP A 241 42.17 -11.88 6.79
CA ASP A 241 42.70 -12.43 8.06
C ASP A 241 42.01 -11.86 9.33
N ASN A 242 40.80 -11.28 9.21
CA ASN A 242 40.07 -10.68 10.34
C ASN A 242 39.71 -11.70 11.44
N LEU A 243 39.58 -12.99 11.13
CA LEU A 243 39.35 -14.04 12.14
C LEU A 243 40.57 -14.32 13.04
N LEU A 244 41.78 -13.97 12.57
CA LEU A 244 43.04 -14.34 13.23
C LEU A 244 43.74 -13.15 13.92
N LYS A 245 43.08 -11.99 13.99
CA LYS A 245 43.56 -10.79 14.69
C LYS A 245 42.79 -10.54 15.97
#